data_AF-A0A395CW02-F1
#
_entry.id   AF-A0A395CW02-F1
#
_cell.length_a   1.000
_cell.length_b   1.000
_cell.length_c   1.000
_cell.angle_alpha   90.00
_cell.angle_beta   90.00
_cell.angle_gamma   90.00
#
_symmetry.space_group_name_H-M   'P 1'
#
loop_
_entity.id
_entity.type
_entity.pdbx_description
1 polymer ?
#
loop_
_entity_poly.entity_id
_entity_poly.type
_entity_poly.pdbx_seq_one_letter_code
_entity_poly.pdbx_strand_id
1 'polypeptide(L)'
;IDGQHRVYGFNLAMRSVNVPVVVYNKLTRAQECQLFMDINTKQRPVPPELLLDIRRLSETESAAEALLHNVFDLFASDADSVLVGLLSPSERRKGKISRVTFNAALKSIDGAFVDAAPVDVYHVLNAYLKACVGGLQFHGAQENIVNPALFKALILLFTNVAERVSDRHGGRYTVQNFEEVLGPFFRKLKKGDLPKPATGHLALYENYRKALSSGFSLKQWLFA
;
A
#
# COMPACT_ATOMS: atom_id res chain seq x y z
N ILE A 1 0.62 9.74 28.45
CA ILE A 1 -0.03 10.22 27.20
C ILE A 1 0.83 11.29 26.54
N ASP A 2 1.29 12.30 27.28
CA ASP A 2 2.26 13.31 26.81
C ASP A 2 3.27 13.64 27.93
N GLY A 3 4.38 14.29 27.59
CA GLY A 3 5.38 14.78 28.55
C GLY A 3 6.56 13.85 28.80
N GLN A 4 6.75 12.80 28.00
CA GLN A 4 7.83 11.81 28.20
C GLN A 4 9.22 12.44 28.26
N HIS A 5 9.51 13.43 27.42
CA HIS A 5 10.80 14.15 27.46
C HIS A 5 10.96 14.97 28.75
N ARG A 6 9.87 15.55 29.27
CA ARG A 6 9.87 16.31 30.53
C ARG A 6 10.12 15.38 31.71
N VAL A 7 9.43 14.24 31.77
CA VAL A 7 9.64 13.21 32.80
C VAL A 7 11.07 12.69 32.77
N TYR A 8 11.62 12.41 31.58
CA TYR A 8 13.02 11.99 31.44
C TYR A 8 14.00 13.07 31.94
N GLY A 9 13.75 14.34 31.62
CA GLY A 9 14.55 15.46 32.12
C GLY A 9 14.51 15.58 33.65
N PHE A 10 13.32 15.42 34.26
CA PHE A 10 13.20 15.43 35.73
C PHE A 10 13.89 14.23 36.38
N ASN A 11 13.90 13.07 35.72
CA ASN A 11 14.64 11.90 36.19
C ASN A 11 16.17 12.12 36.21
N LEU A 12 16.68 13.01 35.35
CA LEU A 12 18.10 13.39 35.33
C LEU A 12 18.42 14.56 36.27
N ALA A 13 17.43 15.15 36.94
CA ALA A 13 17.66 16.29 37.80
C ALA A 13 18.39 15.88 39.09
N MET A 14 19.43 16.62 39.45
CA MET A 14 20.21 16.37 40.68
C MET A 14 19.47 16.74 41.97
N ARG A 15 18.33 17.42 41.86
CA ARG A 15 17.51 17.86 43.00
C ARG A 15 16.07 17.40 42.80
N SER A 16 15.40 17.09 43.89
CA SER A 16 13.98 16.75 43.86
C SER A 16 13.14 17.93 43.36
N VAL A 17 12.31 17.69 42.35
CA VAL A 17 11.40 18.68 41.76
C VAL A 17 9.97 18.18 41.92
N ASN A 18 9.09 19.01 42.49
CA ASN A 18 7.65 18.72 42.50
C ASN A 18 7.06 19.06 41.13
N VAL A 19 6.52 18.05 40.44
CA VAL A 19 5.99 18.21 39.08
C VAL A 19 4.47 18.19 39.14
N PRO A 20 3.77 19.29 38.77
CA PRO A 20 2.32 19.26 38.67
C PRO A 20 1.92 18.35 37.50
N VAL A 21 1.03 17.40 37.78
CA VAL A 21 0.51 16.45 36.79
C VAL A 21 -1.01 16.46 36.79
N VAL A 22 -1.59 16.23 35.62
CA VAL A 22 -3.02 15.94 35.46
C VAL A 22 -3.13 14.46 35.14
N VAL A 23 -3.82 13.72 36.01
CA VAL A 23 -4.00 12.28 35.88
C VAL A 23 -5.44 12.00 35.45
N TYR A 24 -5.59 11.35 34.30
CA TYR A 24 -6.88 10.85 33.84
C TYR A 24 -7.05 9.42 34.33
N ASN A 25 -8.09 9.17 35.12
CA ASN A 25 -8.40 7.84 35.66
C ASN A 25 -9.45 7.13 34.81
N LYS A 26 -9.31 5.81 34.68
CA LYS A 26 -10.27 4.91 34.01
C LYS A 26 -10.56 5.26 32.54
N LEU A 27 -9.56 5.75 31.81
CA LEU A 27 -9.70 5.90 30.36
C LEU A 27 -9.78 4.51 29.70
N THR A 28 -10.70 4.36 28.75
CA THR A 28 -10.66 3.22 27.83
C THR A 28 -9.47 3.36 26.88
N ARG A 29 -9.03 2.26 26.27
CA ARG A 29 -7.93 2.30 25.30
C ARG A 29 -8.21 3.26 24.14
N ALA A 30 -9.47 3.32 23.68
CA ALA A 30 -9.94 4.26 22.69
C ALA A 30 -9.76 5.72 23.13
N GLN A 31 -10.14 6.04 24.37
CA GLN A 31 -10.00 7.39 24.92
C GLN A 31 -8.53 7.79 25.12
N GLU A 32 -7.67 6.86 25.55
CA GLU A 32 -6.22 7.11 25.65
C GLU A 32 -5.61 7.46 24.28
N CYS A 33 -5.95 6.70 23.26
CA CYS A 33 -5.47 6.90 21.90
C CYS A 33 -5.97 8.22 21.31
N GLN A 34 -7.26 8.54 21.50
CA GLN A 34 -7.82 9.81 21.04
C GLN A 34 -7.12 11.00 21.70
N LEU A 35 -6.93 10.96 23.02
CA LEU A 35 -6.24 12.02 23.75
C LEU A 35 -4.78 12.16 23.30
N PHE A 36 -4.10 11.05 23.02
CA PHE A 36 -2.75 11.07 22.44
C PHE A 36 -2.74 11.77 21.08
N MET A 37 -3.67 11.41 20.18
CA MET A 37 -3.77 12.01 18.85
C MET A 37 -4.08 13.51 18.92
N ASP A 38 -5.01 13.92 19.78
CA ASP A 38 -5.44 15.32 19.95
C ASP A 38 -4.31 16.22 20.50
N ILE A 39 -3.53 15.72 21.46
CA ILE A 39 -2.41 16.47 22.02
C ILE A 39 -1.31 16.68 20.97
N ASN A 40 -0.95 15.61 20.24
CA ASN A 40 0.16 15.68 19.30
C ASN A 40 -0.20 16.40 18.00
N THR A 41 -1.45 16.34 17.53
CA THR A 41 -1.88 17.11 16.35
C THR A 41 -1.77 18.63 16.54
N LYS A 42 -1.93 19.15 17.77
CA LYS A 42 -1.85 20.60 18.06
C LYS A 42 -0.43 21.12 18.30
N GLN A 43 0.54 20.26 18.63
CA GLN A 43 1.90 20.68 19.00
C GLN A 43 2.96 20.27 17.98
N ARG A 44 3.07 18.97 17.67
CA ARG A 44 4.03 18.43 16.70
C ARG A 44 3.41 17.20 16.05
N PRO A 45 3.04 17.27 14.75
CA PRO A 45 2.22 16.24 14.13
C PRO A 45 2.93 14.88 14.15
N VAL A 46 2.19 13.88 14.61
CA VAL A 46 2.59 12.46 14.55
C VAL A 46 2.66 12.04 13.08
N PRO A 47 3.65 11.23 12.66
CA PRO A 47 3.64 10.63 11.33
C PRO A 47 2.29 9.97 11.03
N PRO A 48 1.66 10.24 9.87
CA PRO A 48 0.37 9.65 9.52
C PRO A 48 0.37 8.11 9.55
N GLU A 49 1.53 7.51 9.26
CA GLU A 49 1.76 6.06 9.38
C GLU A 49 1.51 5.56 10.82
N LEU A 50 2.01 6.25 11.84
CA LEU A 50 1.82 5.85 13.24
C LEU A 50 0.38 6.11 13.72
N LEU A 51 -0.32 7.09 13.15
CA LEU A 51 -1.74 7.31 13.45
C LEU A 51 -2.62 6.13 13.03
N LEU A 52 -2.27 5.44 11.95
CA LEU A 52 -2.98 4.23 11.52
C LEU A 52 -2.81 3.09 12.54
N ASP A 53 -1.60 2.92 13.07
CA ASP A 53 -1.30 1.92 14.10
C ASP A 53 -2.05 2.22 15.41
N ILE A 54 -2.15 3.49 15.79
CA ILE A 54 -2.89 3.95 16.98
C ILE A 54 -4.40 3.75 16.81
N ARG A 55 -4.95 3.99 15.61
CA ARG A 55 -6.39 3.77 15.33
C ARG A 55 -6.81 2.30 15.47
N ARG A 56 -5.93 1.37 15.11
CA ARG A 56 -6.15 -0.06 15.34
C ARG A 56 -6.24 -0.36 16.84
N LEU A 57 -5.37 0.25 17.64
CA LEU A 57 -5.37 0.08 19.10
C LEU A 57 -6.60 0.72 19.78
N SER A 58 -7.24 1.71 19.15
CA SER A 58 -8.43 2.36 19.69
C SER A 58 -9.74 1.63 19.40
N GLU A 59 -9.72 0.49 18.71
CA GLU A 59 -10.93 -0.28 18.31
C GLU A 59 -11.94 0.53 17.47
N THR A 60 -11.51 1.67 16.91
CA THR A 60 -12.35 2.57 16.10
C THR A 60 -12.17 2.34 14.60
N GLU A 61 -11.54 1.23 14.23
CA GLU A 61 -11.20 0.89 12.86
C GLU A 61 -12.41 0.30 12.13
N SER A 62 -12.65 0.73 10.89
CA SER A 62 -13.68 0.11 10.04
C SER A 62 -13.22 -1.24 9.48
N ALA A 63 -14.16 -2.13 9.13
CA ALA A 63 -13.83 -3.43 8.55
C ALA A 63 -12.94 -3.32 7.28
N ALA A 64 -13.18 -2.30 6.46
CA ALA A 64 -12.36 -2.02 5.28
C ALA A 64 -10.92 -1.61 5.64
N GLU A 65 -10.74 -0.76 6.65
CA GLU A 65 -9.40 -0.39 7.13
C GLU A 65 -8.67 -1.60 7.72
N ALA A 66 -9.37 -2.43 8.49
CA ALA A 66 -8.82 -3.66 9.06
C ALA A 66 -8.36 -4.64 7.98
N LEU A 67 -9.14 -4.80 6.91
CA LEU A 67 -8.75 -5.59 5.73
C LEU A 67 -7.43 -5.08 5.14
N LEU A 68 -7.32 -3.77 4.87
CA LEU A 68 -6.12 -3.17 4.28
C LEU A 68 -4.89 -3.33 5.18
N HIS A 69 -5.05 -3.18 6.51
CA HIS A 69 -3.96 -3.43 7.45
C HIS A 69 -3.50 -4.87 7.46
N ASN A 70 -4.44 -5.83 7.52
CA ASN A 70 -4.09 -7.24 7.53
C ASN A 70 -3.38 -7.65 6.22
N VAL A 71 -3.83 -7.13 5.07
CA VAL A 71 -3.15 -7.36 3.78
C VAL A 71 -1.74 -6.76 3.79
N PHE A 72 -1.56 -5.54 4.31
CA PHE A 72 -0.22 -4.94 4.45
C PHE A 72 0.69 -5.79 5.34
N ASP A 73 0.19 -6.26 6.48
CA ASP A 73 0.95 -7.09 7.43
C ASP A 73 1.37 -8.42 6.79
N LEU A 74 0.51 -9.05 5.97
CA LEU A 74 0.84 -10.24 5.19
C LEU A 74 1.98 -9.96 4.19
N PHE A 75 1.89 -8.88 3.41
CA PHE A 75 2.99 -8.49 2.51
C PHE A 75 4.30 -8.16 3.25
N ALA A 76 4.24 -7.70 4.49
CA ALA A 76 5.42 -7.34 5.28
C ALA A 76 6.09 -8.55 5.94
N SER A 77 5.32 -9.58 6.29
CA SER A 77 5.77 -10.72 7.11
C SER A 77 6.02 -12.01 6.33
N ASP A 78 5.30 -12.24 5.23
CA ASP A 78 5.47 -13.43 4.42
C ASP A 78 6.78 -13.37 3.60
N ALA A 79 7.57 -14.43 3.66
CA ALA A 79 8.83 -14.56 2.94
C ALA A 79 8.63 -14.68 1.42
N ASP A 80 7.47 -15.16 0.95
CA ASP A 80 7.14 -15.26 -0.48
C ASP A 80 6.54 -13.94 -1.05
N SER A 81 6.41 -12.91 -0.21
CA SER A 81 5.95 -11.60 -0.62
C SER A 81 6.93 -10.93 -1.59
N VAL A 82 6.42 -10.44 -2.72
CA VAL A 82 7.21 -9.62 -3.66
C VAL A 82 7.65 -8.28 -3.06
N LEU A 83 7.02 -7.85 -1.96
CA LEU A 83 7.35 -6.62 -1.24
C LEU A 83 8.15 -6.87 0.05
N VAL A 84 8.63 -8.10 0.28
CA VAL A 84 9.44 -8.42 1.46
C VAL A 84 10.66 -7.50 1.56
N GLY A 85 10.84 -6.87 2.72
CA GLY A 85 11.90 -5.89 2.95
C GLY A 85 11.70 -4.51 2.28
N LEU A 86 10.72 -4.36 1.38
CA LEU A 86 10.40 -3.14 0.65
C LEU A 86 9.30 -2.28 1.29
N LEU A 87 8.73 -2.75 2.41
CA LEU A 87 7.71 -2.02 3.17
C LEU A 87 8.30 -1.28 4.38
N SER A 88 7.61 -0.20 4.77
CA SER A 88 7.90 0.59 5.98
C SER A 88 6.60 0.86 6.75
N PRO A 89 6.32 0.15 7.84
CA PRO A 89 5.02 0.24 8.54
C PRO A 89 4.76 1.61 9.16
N SER A 90 5.70 2.10 9.98
CA SER A 90 5.44 3.20 10.93
C SER A 90 6.06 4.55 10.54
N GLU A 91 6.80 4.62 9.43
CA GLU A 91 7.38 5.87 8.92
C GLU A 91 7.69 5.80 7.41
N ARG A 92 7.97 6.95 6.80
CA ARG A 92 8.43 7.01 5.40
C ARG A 92 9.93 6.80 5.31
N ARG A 93 10.35 5.89 4.44
CA ARG A 93 11.76 5.65 4.12
C ARG A 93 11.97 5.64 2.60
N LYS A 94 13.11 6.18 2.16
CA LYS A 94 13.51 6.15 0.74
C LYS A 94 13.64 4.69 0.29
N GLY A 95 13.11 4.38 -0.89
CA GLY A 95 13.15 3.02 -1.45
C GLY A 95 12.17 2.04 -0.80
N LYS A 96 11.19 2.52 -0.02
CA LYS A 96 10.17 1.70 0.61
C LYS A 96 8.77 2.27 0.42
N ILE A 97 7.76 1.41 0.43
CA ILE A 97 6.35 1.79 0.44
C ILE A 97 5.88 1.91 1.89
N SER A 98 5.35 3.07 2.27
CA SER A 98 4.75 3.25 3.60
C SER A 98 3.35 2.66 3.67
N ARG A 99 2.89 2.30 4.87
CA ARG A 99 1.50 1.83 5.12
C ARG A 99 0.45 2.77 4.55
N VAL A 100 0.65 4.08 4.72
CA VAL A 100 -0.24 5.11 4.15
C VAL A 100 -0.29 5.04 2.63
N THR A 101 0.85 4.85 1.97
CA THR A 101 0.92 4.76 0.50
C THR A 101 0.24 3.50 -0.01
N PHE A 102 0.47 2.37 0.68
CA PHE A 102 -0.12 1.08 0.36
C PHE A 102 -1.64 1.09 0.53
N ASN A 103 -2.13 1.50 1.72
CA ASN A 103 -3.56 1.57 2.00
C ASN A 103 -4.27 2.54 1.05
N ALA A 104 -3.66 3.69 0.75
CA ALA A 104 -4.24 4.63 -0.22
C ALA A 104 -4.32 4.04 -1.64
N ALA A 105 -3.39 3.17 -2.02
CA ALA A 105 -3.44 2.48 -3.32
C ALA A 105 -4.59 1.46 -3.33
N LEU A 106 -4.63 0.55 -2.35
CA LEU A 106 -5.65 -0.51 -2.32
C LEU A 106 -7.07 0.05 -2.10
N LYS A 107 -7.21 1.14 -1.34
CA LYS A 107 -8.50 1.82 -1.17
C LYS A 107 -9.10 2.29 -2.50
N SER A 108 -8.29 2.52 -3.53
CA SER A 108 -8.79 2.90 -4.85
C SER A 108 -9.45 1.76 -5.63
N ILE A 109 -9.30 0.52 -5.14
CA ILE A 109 -9.85 -0.70 -5.73
C ILE A 109 -10.55 -1.57 -4.66
N ASP A 110 -10.99 -0.97 -3.55
CA ASP A 110 -11.63 -1.68 -2.43
C ASP A 110 -12.89 -2.47 -2.85
N GLY A 111 -13.64 -1.94 -3.82
CA GLY A 111 -14.78 -2.63 -4.43
C GLY A 111 -14.44 -3.97 -5.11
N ALA A 112 -13.16 -4.24 -5.44
CA ALA A 112 -12.73 -5.53 -5.99
C ALA A 112 -12.56 -6.62 -4.92
N PHE A 113 -12.60 -6.24 -3.63
CA PHE A 113 -12.32 -7.13 -2.50
C PHE A 113 -13.49 -7.25 -1.53
N VAL A 114 -14.70 -6.91 -1.98
CA VAL A 114 -15.91 -7.05 -1.17
C VAL A 114 -16.05 -8.51 -0.75
N ASP A 115 -16.25 -8.73 0.55
CA ASP A 115 -16.38 -10.04 1.21
C ASP A 115 -15.15 -10.97 1.10
N ALA A 116 -14.01 -10.49 0.59
CA ALA A 116 -12.79 -11.27 0.50
C ALA A 116 -12.02 -11.30 1.83
N ALA A 117 -11.47 -12.45 2.19
CA ALA A 117 -10.58 -12.55 3.34
C ALA A 117 -9.22 -11.90 3.04
N PRO A 118 -8.52 -11.33 4.05
CA PRO A 118 -7.22 -10.70 3.84
C PRO A 118 -6.18 -11.61 3.17
N VAL A 119 -6.20 -12.91 3.49
CA VAL A 119 -5.28 -13.91 2.94
C VAL A 119 -5.51 -14.11 1.44
N ASP A 120 -6.78 -14.16 0.99
CA ASP A 120 -7.12 -14.32 -0.41
C ASP A 120 -6.71 -13.08 -1.22
N VAL A 121 -7.02 -11.88 -0.70
CA VAL A 121 -6.60 -10.61 -1.29
C VAL A 121 -5.09 -10.54 -1.43
N TYR A 122 -4.37 -10.94 -0.37
CA TYR A 122 -2.91 -11.01 -0.38
C TYR A 122 -2.39 -11.95 -1.48
N HIS A 123 -2.90 -13.19 -1.57
CA HIS A 123 -2.40 -14.15 -2.56
C HIS A 123 -2.61 -13.66 -4.00
N VAL A 124 -3.79 -13.12 -4.31
CA VAL A 124 -4.11 -12.59 -5.64
C VAL A 124 -3.25 -11.38 -5.98
N LEU A 125 -3.13 -10.41 -5.05
CA LEU A 125 -2.32 -9.22 -5.28
C LEU A 125 -0.82 -9.55 -5.32
N ASN A 126 -0.33 -10.49 -4.53
CA ASN A 126 1.07 -10.89 -4.55
C ASN A 126 1.41 -11.54 -5.90
N ALA A 127 0.52 -12.42 -6.41
CA ALA A 127 0.69 -13.01 -7.73
C ALA A 127 0.70 -11.94 -8.85
N TYR A 128 -0.22 -10.98 -8.78
CA TYR A 128 -0.27 -9.85 -9.70
C TYR A 128 1.00 -9.00 -9.66
N LEU A 129 1.44 -8.59 -8.47
CA LEU A 129 2.62 -7.75 -8.30
C LEU A 129 3.92 -8.47 -8.68
N LYS A 130 4.03 -9.80 -8.45
CA LYS A 130 5.12 -10.63 -9.00
C LYS A 130 5.18 -10.53 -10.53
N ALA A 131 4.04 -10.68 -11.20
CA ALA A 131 3.97 -10.53 -12.65
C ALA A 131 4.32 -9.10 -13.11
N CYS A 132 3.92 -8.06 -12.37
CA CYS A 132 4.35 -6.69 -12.66
C CYS A 132 5.86 -6.49 -12.51
N VAL A 133 6.48 -7.05 -11.47
CA VAL A 133 7.93 -6.99 -11.27
C VAL A 133 8.67 -7.71 -12.39
N GLY A 134 8.22 -8.91 -12.79
CA GLY A 134 8.74 -9.62 -13.97
C GLY A 134 8.60 -8.80 -15.25
N GLY A 135 7.48 -8.11 -15.43
CA GLY A 135 7.26 -7.18 -16.53
C GLY A 135 8.23 -5.98 -16.54
N LEU A 136 8.47 -5.37 -15.38
CA LEU A 136 9.44 -4.27 -15.21
C LEU A 136 10.89 -4.72 -15.46
N GLN A 137 11.20 -5.99 -15.20
CA GLN A 137 12.52 -6.56 -15.43
C GLN A 137 12.91 -6.54 -16.92
N PHE A 138 11.95 -6.61 -17.85
CA PHE A 138 12.23 -6.44 -19.29
C PHE A 138 12.88 -5.09 -19.62
N HIS A 139 12.75 -4.10 -18.72
CA HIS A 139 13.33 -2.76 -18.86
C HIS A 139 14.43 -2.46 -17.85
N GLY A 140 14.85 -3.45 -17.04
CA GLY A 140 15.79 -3.25 -15.94
C GLY A 140 15.26 -2.29 -14.85
N ALA A 141 13.94 -2.25 -14.66
CA ALA A 141 13.25 -1.26 -13.85
C ALA A 141 12.52 -1.87 -12.62
N GLN A 142 12.88 -3.10 -12.21
CA GLN A 142 12.23 -3.82 -11.11
C GLN A 142 12.24 -3.04 -9.80
N GLU A 143 13.31 -2.29 -9.52
CA GLU A 143 13.44 -1.47 -8.30
C GLU A 143 12.40 -0.35 -8.24
N ASN A 144 11.80 0.05 -9.37
CA ASN A 144 10.78 1.09 -9.39
C ASN A 144 9.45 0.63 -8.78
N ILE A 145 9.28 -0.66 -8.43
CA ILE A 145 8.05 -1.14 -7.77
C ILE A 145 7.73 -0.36 -6.48
N VAL A 146 8.75 0.17 -5.80
CA VAL A 146 8.60 1.00 -4.59
C VAL A 146 8.34 2.47 -4.88
N ASN A 147 8.33 2.89 -6.14
CA ASN A 147 7.96 4.25 -6.52
C ASN A 147 6.46 4.46 -6.25
N PRO A 148 6.06 5.41 -5.39
CA PRO A 148 4.66 5.58 -4.99
C PRO A 148 3.69 5.85 -6.15
N ALA A 149 4.14 6.55 -7.19
CA ALA A 149 3.30 6.87 -8.33
C ALA A 149 3.08 5.65 -9.23
N LEU A 150 4.16 4.89 -9.49
CA LEU A 150 4.07 3.64 -10.25
C LEU A 150 3.26 2.59 -9.49
N PHE A 151 3.54 2.38 -8.21
CA PHE A 151 2.82 1.42 -7.38
C PHE A 151 1.31 1.67 -7.41
N LYS A 152 0.88 2.92 -7.17
CA LYS A 152 -0.53 3.29 -7.25
C LYS A 152 -1.13 3.09 -8.63
N ALA A 153 -0.39 3.39 -9.69
CA ALA A 153 -0.86 3.20 -11.07
C ALA A 153 -1.05 1.71 -11.40
N LEU A 154 -0.13 0.85 -10.95
CA LEU A 154 -0.24 -0.61 -11.11
C LEU A 154 -1.43 -1.15 -10.30
N ILE A 155 -1.60 -0.73 -9.04
CA ILE A 155 -2.75 -1.14 -8.23
C ILE A 155 -4.08 -0.70 -8.88
N LEU A 156 -4.17 0.50 -9.44
CA LEU A 156 -5.36 0.90 -10.20
C LEU A 156 -5.61 0.03 -11.45
N LEU A 157 -4.54 -0.39 -12.12
CA LEU A 157 -4.61 -1.25 -13.31
C LEU A 157 -5.04 -2.70 -12.96
N PHE A 158 -4.94 -3.09 -11.69
CA PHE A 158 -5.27 -4.44 -11.23
C PHE A 158 -6.65 -4.89 -11.70
N THR A 159 -7.70 -4.06 -11.52
CA THR A 159 -9.08 -4.47 -11.84
C THR A 159 -9.23 -4.84 -13.32
N ASN A 160 -8.70 -4.02 -14.23
CA ASN A 160 -8.72 -4.31 -15.67
C ASN A 160 -7.94 -5.58 -16.05
N VAL A 161 -6.87 -5.89 -15.32
CA VAL A 161 -6.05 -7.07 -15.58
C VAL A 161 -6.69 -8.31 -14.99
N ALA A 162 -7.21 -8.23 -13.77
CA ALA A 162 -7.91 -9.30 -13.08
C ALA A 162 -9.16 -9.74 -13.87
N GLU A 163 -9.95 -8.81 -14.41
CA GLU A 163 -11.06 -9.13 -15.32
C GLU A 163 -10.60 -9.96 -16.51
N ARG A 164 -9.52 -9.56 -17.19
CA ARG A 164 -8.97 -10.30 -18.34
C ARG A 164 -8.44 -11.68 -17.97
N VAL A 165 -7.82 -11.81 -16.80
CA VAL A 165 -7.38 -13.11 -16.28
C VAL A 165 -8.59 -13.99 -15.97
N SER A 166 -9.64 -13.40 -15.38
CA SER A 166 -10.89 -14.10 -15.10
C SER A 166 -11.50 -14.66 -16.40
N ASP A 167 -11.64 -13.80 -17.42
CA ASP A 167 -12.22 -14.16 -18.72
C ASP A 167 -11.42 -15.25 -19.45
N ARG A 168 -10.08 -15.13 -19.45
CA ARG A 168 -9.21 -16.05 -20.20
C ARG A 168 -8.90 -17.35 -19.46
N HIS A 169 -8.80 -17.31 -18.14
CA HIS A 169 -8.30 -18.43 -17.33
C HIS A 169 -9.30 -18.96 -16.29
N GLY A 170 -10.53 -18.43 -16.27
CA GLY A 170 -11.62 -18.89 -15.40
C GLY A 170 -11.41 -18.52 -13.93
N GLY A 171 -10.97 -17.29 -13.67
CA GLY A 171 -10.74 -16.77 -12.30
C GLY A 171 -9.50 -17.34 -11.60
N ARG A 172 -8.62 -18.05 -12.31
CA ARG A 172 -7.37 -18.59 -11.75
C ARG A 172 -6.28 -17.51 -11.71
N TYR A 173 -6.16 -16.83 -10.58
CA TYR A 173 -5.22 -15.70 -10.37
C TYR A 173 -3.79 -16.16 -10.00
N THR A 174 -3.12 -16.88 -10.89
CA THR A 174 -1.72 -17.30 -10.70
C THR A 174 -0.74 -16.29 -11.31
N VAL A 175 0.53 -16.32 -10.87
CA VAL A 175 1.60 -15.48 -11.44
C VAL A 175 1.67 -15.66 -12.96
N GLN A 176 1.70 -16.91 -13.43
CA GLN A 176 1.75 -17.24 -14.85
C GLN A 176 0.57 -16.62 -15.64
N ASN A 177 -0.65 -16.75 -15.13
CA ASN A 177 -1.83 -16.22 -15.83
C ASN A 177 -1.79 -14.68 -15.89
N PHE A 178 -1.29 -14.02 -14.84
CA PHE A 178 -1.05 -12.58 -14.87
C PHE A 178 0.05 -12.21 -15.87
N GLU A 179 1.15 -12.96 -15.92
CA GLU A 179 2.25 -12.74 -16.88
C GLU A 179 1.79 -12.89 -18.33
N GLU A 180 0.91 -13.85 -18.63
CA GLU A 180 0.35 -14.03 -19.98
C GLU A 180 -0.49 -12.82 -20.42
N VAL A 181 -1.23 -12.20 -19.50
CA VAL A 181 -2.02 -10.99 -19.78
C VAL A 181 -1.15 -9.73 -19.83
N LEU A 182 -0.20 -9.58 -18.90
CA LEU A 182 0.64 -8.39 -18.73
C LEU A 182 1.86 -8.36 -19.67
N GLY A 183 2.35 -9.51 -20.11
CA GLY A 183 3.57 -9.65 -20.91
C GLY A 183 3.55 -8.79 -22.18
N PRO A 184 2.51 -8.86 -23.03
CA PRO A 184 2.40 -8.00 -24.22
C PRO A 184 2.39 -6.51 -23.90
N PHE A 185 1.78 -6.13 -22.76
CA PHE A 185 1.75 -4.75 -22.28
C PHE A 185 3.16 -4.28 -21.91
N PHE A 186 3.86 -5.01 -21.02
CA PHE A 186 5.19 -4.61 -20.58
C PHE A 186 6.21 -4.62 -21.71
N ARG A 187 6.16 -5.57 -22.65
CA ARG A 187 7.08 -5.58 -23.81
C ARG A 187 6.90 -4.37 -24.74
N LYS A 188 5.70 -3.79 -24.78
CA LYS A 188 5.40 -2.60 -25.61
C LYS A 188 5.74 -1.28 -24.92
N LEU A 189 5.88 -1.26 -23.59
CA LEU A 189 6.28 -0.06 -22.87
C LEU A 189 7.65 0.42 -23.35
N LYS A 190 7.79 1.73 -23.50
CA LYS A 190 9.08 2.37 -23.78
C LYS A 190 9.66 2.88 -22.47
N LYS A 191 10.98 3.14 -22.43
CA LYS A 191 11.62 3.80 -21.27
C LYS A 191 10.97 5.13 -20.89
N GLY A 192 10.36 5.83 -21.86
CA GLY A 192 9.63 7.08 -21.63
C GLY A 192 8.31 6.93 -20.88
N ASP A 193 7.75 5.71 -20.84
CA ASP A 193 6.48 5.36 -20.19
C ASP A 193 6.69 4.89 -18.73
N LEU A 194 7.94 4.70 -18.32
CA LEU A 194 8.31 4.45 -16.93
C LEU A 194 8.19 5.75 -16.11
N PRO A 195 7.94 5.67 -14.79
CA PRO A 195 7.75 6.83 -13.94
C PRO A 195 8.92 7.81 -14.04
N LYS A 196 8.63 9.05 -14.44
CA LYS A 196 9.58 10.17 -14.39
C LYS A 196 9.33 11.01 -13.12
N PRO A 197 10.33 11.77 -12.64
CA PRO A 197 10.09 12.79 -11.63
C PRO A 197 8.89 13.67 -12.03
N ALA A 198 7.96 13.91 -11.10
CA ALA A 198 6.72 14.65 -11.28
C ALA A 198 5.57 14.00 -12.08
N THR A 199 5.71 12.77 -12.60
CA THR A 199 4.55 12.10 -13.22
C THR A 199 3.57 11.60 -12.14
N GLY A 200 2.33 12.06 -12.17
CA GLY A 200 1.28 11.62 -11.26
C GLY A 200 0.78 10.21 -11.57
N HIS A 201 0.36 9.47 -10.54
CA HIS A 201 -0.15 8.09 -10.65
C HIS A 201 -1.34 7.95 -11.61
N LEU A 202 -2.27 8.91 -11.65
CA LEU A 202 -3.42 8.87 -12.56
C LEU A 202 -3.01 8.98 -14.03
N ALA A 203 -2.02 9.83 -14.34
CA ALA A 203 -1.51 9.96 -15.70
C ALA A 203 -0.79 8.68 -16.16
N LEU A 204 -0.02 8.05 -15.26
CA LEU A 204 0.59 6.74 -15.53
C LEU A 204 -0.47 5.67 -15.77
N TYR A 205 -1.47 5.60 -14.89
CA TYR A 205 -2.57 4.65 -15.01
C TYR A 205 -3.30 4.80 -16.35
N GLU A 206 -3.67 6.01 -16.76
CA GLU A 206 -4.36 6.22 -18.04
C GLU A 206 -3.51 5.81 -19.24
N ASN A 207 -2.21 6.09 -19.20
CA ASN A 207 -1.29 5.62 -20.24
C ASN A 207 -1.22 4.09 -20.27
N TYR A 208 -1.11 3.45 -19.11
CA TYR A 208 -1.03 1.99 -19.01
C TYR A 208 -2.31 1.30 -19.44
N ARG A 209 -3.47 1.84 -19.03
CA ARG A 209 -4.79 1.36 -19.44
C ARG A 209 -4.96 1.41 -20.96
N LYS A 210 -4.55 2.52 -21.60
CA LYS A 210 -4.57 2.65 -23.07
C LYS A 210 -3.64 1.64 -23.74
N ALA A 211 -2.41 1.51 -23.25
CA ALA A 211 -1.45 0.55 -23.79
C ALA A 211 -1.94 -0.89 -23.64
N LEU A 212 -2.54 -1.24 -22.50
CA LEU A 212 -3.15 -2.54 -22.23
C LEU A 212 -4.30 -2.84 -23.22
N SER A 213 -5.04 -1.83 -23.68
CA SER A 213 -6.14 -1.98 -24.66
C SER A 213 -5.71 -1.93 -26.13
N SER A 214 -4.57 -1.32 -26.45
CA SER A 214 -4.04 -1.16 -27.81
C SER A 214 -3.57 -2.45 -28.52
N GLY A 215 -3.81 -3.62 -27.91
CA GLY A 215 -3.58 -4.93 -28.52
C GLY A 215 -4.80 -5.52 -29.23
N PHE A 216 -5.98 -4.91 -29.11
CA PHE A 216 -7.20 -5.39 -29.75
C PHE A 216 -7.40 -4.73 -31.12
N SER A 217 -7.34 -5.54 -32.18
CA SER A 217 -7.71 -5.16 -33.54
C SER A 217 -8.69 -6.21 -34.07
N LEU A 218 -9.90 -5.79 -34.46
CA LEU A 218 -10.88 -6.66 -35.14
C LEU A 218 -10.26 -7.36 -36.36
N LYS A 219 -9.33 -6.69 -37.06
CA LYS A 219 -8.58 -7.25 -38.19
C LYS A 219 -7.63 -8.39 -37.81
N GLN A 220 -7.09 -8.42 -36.59
CA GLN A 220 -6.25 -9.53 -36.14
C GLN A 220 -7.08 -10.71 -35.63
N TRP A 221 -8.34 -10.49 -35.23
CA TRP A 221 -9.20 -11.54 -34.69
C TRP A 221 -10.05 -12.24 -35.77
N LEU A 222 -10.45 -11.51 -36.81
CA LEU A 222 -11.20 -12.06 -37.94
C LEU A 222 -10.31 -12.83 -38.95
N PHE A 223 -8.99 -12.67 -38.86
CA PHE A 223 -8.02 -13.20 -39.84
C PHE A 223 -6.85 -13.96 -39.18
N ALA A 224 -7.03 -14.45 -37.95
CA ALA A 224 -6.16 -15.43 -37.29
C ALA A 224 -6.86 -16.79 -37.28
#